data_AF-C1B666-F1
#
_entry.id   AF-C1B666-F1
#
_cell.length_a   1.000
_cell.length_b   1.000
_cell.length_c   1.000
_cell.angle_alpha   90.00
_cell.angle_beta   90.00
_cell.angle_gamma   90.00
#
_symmetry.space_group_name_H-M   'P 1'
#
loop_
_entity.id
_entity.type
_entity.pdbx_description
1 polymer ?
#
loop_
_entity_poly.entity_id
_entity_poly.type
_entity_poly.pdbx_seq_one_letter_code
_entity_poly.pdbx_strand_id
1 'polypeptide(L)'
;MTSTGGRAVRLEDRYQLVDGAVLLSGLQALVRIPMEQCRLDRRNGPNTATFISGCEGSPLAGYDRELTRQRKLLDEHNIVFKPSVNEELGATAV
;
A
#
# COMPACT_ATOMS: atom_id res chain seq x y z
N MET A 1 35.69 -9.47 -4.22
CA MET A 1 34.94 -9.43 -5.49
C MET A 1 33.70 -10.29 -5.34
N THR A 2 32.65 -9.78 -4.70
CA THR A 2 31.35 -10.45 -4.65
C THR A 2 30.60 -10.11 -5.93
N SER A 3 30.41 -11.14 -6.76
CA SER A 3 29.63 -11.09 -7.99
C SER A 3 28.18 -10.72 -7.66
N THR A 4 27.74 -9.53 -8.06
CA THR A 4 26.31 -9.17 -8.08
C THR A 4 25.67 -9.88 -9.26
N GLY A 5 25.23 -11.13 -9.05
CA GLY A 5 24.27 -11.76 -9.94
C GLY A 5 22.98 -10.94 -9.90
N GLY A 6 22.74 -10.14 -10.93
CA GLY A 6 21.59 -9.24 -10.99
C GLY A 6 20.28 -10.05 -10.98
N ARG A 7 19.57 -10.03 -9.85
CA ARG A 7 18.21 -10.56 -9.78
C ARG A 7 17.33 -9.82 -10.79
N ALA A 8 16.60 -10.55 -11.62
CA ALA A 8 15.65 -9.94 -12.55
C ALA A 8 14.59 -9.12 -11.79
N VAL A 9 14.57 -7.81 -12.01
CA VAL A 9 13.63 -6.88 -11.38
C VAL A 9 12.25 -7.06 -12.02
N ARG A 10 11.23 -7.27 -11.19
CA ARG A 10 9.83 -7.40 -11.61
C ARG A 10 9.02 -6.19 -11.16
N LEU A 11 7.92 -5.90 -11.86
CA LEU A 11 7.07 -4.76 -11.50
C LEU A 11 6.38 -4.96 -10.14
N GLU A 12 6.07 -6.22 -9.80
CA GLU A 12 5.40 -6.60 -8.55
C GLU A 12 6.30 -6.41 -7.33
N ASP A 13 7.63 -6.42 -7.53
CA ASP A 13 8.63 -6.22 -6.47
C ASP A 13 8.39 -4.91 -5.71
N ARG A 14 7.83 -3.91 -6.39
CA ARG A 14 7.47 -2.61 -5.81
C ARG A 14 6.63 -2.77 -4.54
N TYR A 15 5.73 -3.74 -4.49
CA TYR A 15 4.86 -3.99 -3.35
C TYR A 15 5.23 -5.27 -2.57
N GLN A 16 5.79 -6.28 -3.24
CA GLN A 16 5.98 -7.61 -2.66
C GLN A 16 7.40 -7.86 -2.11
N LEU A 17 8.42 -7.17 -2.62
CA LEU A 17 9.79 -7.42 -2.21
C LEU A 17 10.00 -6.94 -0.76
N VAL A 18 10.29 -7.87 0.14
CA VAL A 18 10.42 -7.60 1.59
C VAL A 18 11.84 -7.19 1.99
N ASP A 19 12.84 -7.53 1.18
CA ASP A 19 14.25 -7.22 1.44
C ASP A 19 14.98 -6.81 0.16
N GLY A 20 15.92 -5.87 0.28
CA GLY A 20 16.61 -5.24 -0.84
C GLY A 20 15.98 -3.92 -1.30
N ALA A 21 16.44 -3.42 -2.45
CA ALA A 21 16.07 -2.10 -2.96
C ALA A 21 15.06 -2.19 -4.12
N VAL A 22 14.08 -1.29 -4.12
CA VAL A 22 13.15 -1.07 -5.25
C VAL A 22 12.98 0.42 -5.51
N LEU A 23 12.70 0.77 -6.77
CA LEU A 23 12.32 2.12 -7.15
C LEU A 23 10.80 2.28 -7.06
N LEU A 24 10.35 3.31 -6.34
CA LEU A 24 8.95 3.67 -6.17
C LEU A 24 8.73 5.14 -6.53
N SER A 25 7.59 5.45 -7.14
CA SER A 25 7.08 6.82 -7.12
C SER A 25 6.55 7.17 -5.73
N GLY A 26 6.34 8.46 -5.45
CA GLY A 26 5.73 8.89 -4.19
C GLY A 26 4.37 8.22 -3.92
N LEU A 27 3.50 8.11 -4.94
CA LEU A 27 2.21 7.41 -4.82
C LEU A 27 2.38 5.92 -4.52
N GLN A 28 3.34 5.25 -5.17
CA GLN A 28 3.61 3.84 -4.92
C GLN A 28 4.14 3.62 -3.50
N ALA A 29 4.97 4.55 -3.00
CA ALA A 29 5.42 4.53 -1.62
C ALA A 29 4.24 4.69 -0.64
N LEU A 30 3.33 5.63 -0.88
CA LEU A 30 2.13 5.82 -0.06
C LEU A 30 1.25 4.57 -0.01
N VAL A 31 1.06 3.86 -1.13
CA VAL A 31 0.31 2.60 -1.18
C VAL A 31 1.01 1.49 -0.40
N ARG A 32 2.35 1.50 -0.42
CA ARG A 32 3.17 0.46 0.21
C ARG A 32 3.27 0.62 1.73
N ILE A 33 3.29 1.84 2.26
CA ILE A 33 3.42 2.10 3.71
C ILE A 33 2.45 1.27 4.57
N PRO A 34 1.13 1.24 4.33
CA PRO A 34 0.21 0.45 5.14
C PRO A 34 0.48 -1.07 5.02
N MET A 35 0.96 -1.55 3.87
CA MET A 35 1.36 -2.96 3.71
C MET A 35 2.58 -3.30 4.60
N GLU A 36 3.55 -2.38 4.69
CA GLU A 36 4.70 -2.56 5.59
C GLU A 36 4.29 -2.52 7.05
N GLN A 37 3.35 -1.63 7.43
CA GLN A 37 2.81 -1.63 8.79
C GLN A 37 2.15 -2.97 9.13
N CYS A 38 1.31 -3.53 8.24
CA CYS A 38 0.72 -4.84 8.45
C CYS A 38 1.76 -5.96 8.57
N ARG A 39 2.89 -5.88 7.83
CA ARG A 39 4.00 -6.83 7.97
C ARG A 39 4.69 -6.71 9.32
N LEU A 40 4.91 -5.49 9.80
CA LEU A 40 5.49 -5.23 11.12
C LEU A 40 4.57 -5.75 12.23
N ASP A 41 3.28 -5.47 12.15
CA ASP A 41 2.29 -5.94 13.12
C ASP A 41 2.24 -7.48 13.17
N ARG A 42 2.18 -8.15 12.01
CA ARG A 42 2.23 -9.62 11.94
C ARG A 42 3.49 -10.21 12.56
N ARG A 43 4.65 -9.54 12.40
CA ARG A 43 5.92 -9.96 13.03
C ARG A 43 5.89 -9.79 14.54
N ASN A 44 5.21 -8.76 15.03
CA ASN A 44 5.12 -8.44 16.46
C ASN A 44 3.99 -9.22 17.17
N GLY A 45 3.07 -9.85 16.43
CA GLY A 45 1.97 -10.65 16.96
C GLY A 45 0.57 -10.01 16.99
N PRO A 46 0.38 -8.68 16.91
CA PRO A 46 -0.94 -8.09 16.74
C PRO A 46 -1.68 -8.55 15.47
N ASN A 47 -2.99 -8.78 15.60
CA ASN A 47 -3.89 -8.99 14.48
C ASN A 47 -4.57 -7.67 14.10
N THR A 48 -3.91 -6.88 13.25
CA THR A 48 -4.38 -5.55 12.85
C THR A 48 -5.02 -5.57 11.45
N ALA A 49 -5.88 -4.59 11.22
CA ALA A 49 -6.40 -4.22 9.91
C ALA A 49 -6.11 -2.74 9.68
N THR A 50 -5.90 -2.34 8.43
CA THR A 50 -5.85 -0.91 8.08
C THR A 50 -7.13 -0.53 7.36
N PHE A 51 -7.74 0.57 7.76
CA PHE A 51 -8.88 1.14 7.05
C PHE A 51 -8.45 2.45 6.39
N ILE A 52 -8.71 2.58 5.09
CA ILE A 52 -8.40 3.76 4.30
C ILE A 52 -9.70 4.27 3.69
N SER A 53 -10.05 5.52 4.00
CA SER A 53 -11.14 6.26 3.37
C SER A 53 -10.61 7.53 2.71
N GLY A 54 -11.26 7.94 1.63
CA GLY A 54 -10.87 9.11 0.84
C GLY A 54 -11.80 9.32 -0.34
N CYS A 55 -11.90 10.55 -0.85
CA CYS A 55 -12.77 10.89 -1.98
C CYS A 55 -11.98 11.15 -3.27
N GLU A 56 -12.51 10.63 -4.37
CA GLU A 56 -11.99 10.86 -5.71
C GLU A 56 -12.19 12.36 -6.06
N GLY A 57 -11.14 13.15 -5.88
CA GLY A 57 -11.20 14.62 -6.08
C GLY A 57 -10.17 15.40 -5.27
N SER A 58 -9.57 14.77 -4.25
CA SER A 58 -8.46 15.36 -3.50
C SER A 58 -7.22 15.57 -4.39
N PRO A 59 -6.24 16.42 -4.00
CA PRO A 59 -4.94 16.52 -4.68
C PRO A 59 -4.17 15.18 -4.73
N LEU A 60 -4.65 14.15 -4.02
CA LEU A 60 -4.17 12.77 -4.04
C LEU A 60 -5.06 11.83 -4.87
N ALA A 61 -5.88 12.29 -5.82
CA ALA A 61 -6.71 11.40 -6.65
C ALA A 61 -5.93 10.26 -7.35
N GLY A 62 -4.63 10.48 -7.63
CA GLY A 62 -3.73 9.43 -8.13
C GLY A 62 -3.51 8.28 -7.12
N TYR A 63 -3.63 8.55 -5.82
CA TYR A 63 -3.50 7.56 -4.74
C TYR A 63 -4.70 6.61 -4.72
N ASP A 64 -5.93 7.14 -4.75
CA ASP A 64 -7.17 6.33 -4.75
C ASP A 64 -7.21 5.36 -5.94
N ARG A 65 -6.79 5.85 -7.11
CA ARG A 65 -6.68 5.03 -8.32
C ARG A 65 -5.64 3.92 -8.17
N GLU A 66 -4.50 4.21 -7.56
CA GLU A 66 -3.46 3.20 -7.30
C GLU A 66 -3.91 2.18 -6.24
N LEU A 67 -4.59 2.61 -5.17
CA LEU A 67 -5.19 1.71 -4.17
C LEU A 67 -6.20 0.77 -4.83
N THR A 68 -7.06 1.31 -5.69
CA THR A 68 -8.04 0.53 -6.46
C THR A 68 -7.35 -0.49 -7.36
N ARG A 69 -6.27 -0.10 -8.04
CA ARG A 69 -5.48 -0.99 -8.90
C ARG A 69 -4.83 -2.13 -8.13
N GLN A 70 -4.42 -1.88 -6.88
CA GLN A 70 -3.75 -2.86 -6.02
C GLN A 70 -4.70 -3.58 -5.05
N ARG A 71 -6.03 -3.57 -5.30
CA ARG A 71 -7.04 -4.11 -4.37
C ARG A 71 -6.72 -5.51 -3.83
N LYS A 72 -6.28 -6.42 -4.71
CA LYS A 72 -5.89 -7.78 -4.31
C LYS A 72 -4.75 -7.80 -3.27
N LEU A 73 -3.73 -6.96 -3.47
CA LEU A 73 -2.62 -6.86 -2.52
C LEU A 73 -3.06 -6.23 -1.19
N LEU A 74 -4.00 -5.28 -1.24
CA LEU A 74 -4.60 -4.69 -0.04
C LEU A 74 -5.35 -5.76 0.78
N ASP A 75 -6.17 -6.57 0.11
CA ASP A 75 -6.91 -7.66 0.75
C ASP A 75 -5.94 -8.69 1.41
N GLU A 76 -4.85 -9.05 0.74
CA GLU A 76 -3.78 -9.91 1.29
C GLU A 76 -3.11 -9.34 2.57
N HIS A 77 -3.15 -8.02 2.75
CA HIS A 77 -2.58 -7.32 3.90
C HIS A 77 -3.65 -6.89 4.93
N ASN A 78 -4.90 -7.34 4.81
CA ASN A 78 -6.01 -6.91 5.68
C ASN A 78 -6.24 -5.39 5.66
N ILE A 79 -6.12 -4.80 4.46
CA ILE A 79 -6.32 -3.37 4.23
C ILE A 79 -7.66 -3.18 3.51
N VAL A 80 -8.58 -2.45 4.13
CA VAL A 80 -9.87 -2.11 3.57
C VAL A 80 -9.81 -0.68 3.03
N PHE A 81 -9.95 -0.55 1.70
CA PHE A 81 -10.13 0.74 1.06
C PHE A 81 -11.60 0.99 0.73
N LYS A 82 -12.16 2.08 1.28
CA LYS A 82 -13.54 2.51 1.06
C LYS A 82 -13.56 3.94 0.48
N PRO A 83 -13.85 4.10 -0.83
CA PRO A 83 -14.02 5.43 -1.40
C PRO A 83 -15.22 6.14 -0.75
N SER A 84 -15.08 7.44 -0.54
CA SER A 84 -16.08 8.34 0.03
C SER A 84 -16.53 9.36 -1.02
N VAL A 85 -17.76 9.87 -0.86
CA VAL A 85 -18.32 10.90 -1.75
C VAL A 85 -17.86 12.32 -1.39
N ASN A 86 -17.34 12.53 -0.18
CA ASN A 86 -16.69 13.77 0.28
C ASN A 86 -15.75 13.51 1.47
N GLU A 87 -14.96 14.51 1.85
CA GLU A 87 -13.94 14.41 2.91
C GLU A 87 -14.56 14.20 4.30
N GLU A 88 -15.70 14.83 4.58
CA GLU A 88 -16.38 14.76 5.88
C GLU A 88 -16.89 13.34 6.18
N LEU A 89 -17.49 12.69 5.17
CA LEU A 89 -17.91 11.29 5.23
C LEU A 89 -16.71 10.33 5.22
N GLY A 90 -15.59 10.73 4.62
CA GLY A 90 -14.35 9.97 4.67
C GLY A 90 -13.79 9.94 6.10
N ALA A 91 -13.75 11.11 6.75
CA ALA A 91 -13.22 11.26 8.10
C ALA A 91 -14.07 10.56 9.17
N THR A 92 -15.38 10.41 8.94
CA THR A 92 -16.35 9.82 9.88
C THR A 92 -16.73 8.37 9.53
N ALA A 93 -15.95 7.70 8.70
CA ALA A 93 -16.27 6.37 8.18
C ALA A 93 -16.14 5.23 9.22
N VAL A 94 -15.65 5.51 10.44
CA VAL A 94 -15.44 4.57 11.56
C VAL A 94 -15.91 5.16 12.88
#